data_AF-A0A1V5BY39-F1
#
_entry.id   AF-A0A1V5BY39-F1
#
_cell.length_a   1.000
_cell.length_b   1.000
_cell.length_c   1.000
_cell.angle_alpha   90.00
_cell.angle_beta   90.00
_cell.angle_gamma   90.00
#
_symmetry.space_group_name_H-M   'P 1'
#
loop_
_entity.id
_entity.type
_entity.pdbx_description
1 polymer ?
#
loop_
_entity_poly.entity_id
_entity_poly.type
_entity_poly.pdbx_seq_one_letter_code
_entity_poly.pdbx_strand_id
1 'polypeptide(L)'
;MKPDYLLLREFEGILSGMGLHEVEIDFSVLPDGIIVFDAPNGRGKTTIVDNMHHFRVMPSKVNNSYSPEAFSFYEECYGPDACKISSPA
;
A
#
# COMPACT_ATOMS: atom_id res chain seq x y z
N MET A 1 13.99 -8.86 2.10
CA MET A 1 13.46 -7.49 2.24
C MET A 1 12.51 -7.50 3.43
N LYS A 2 12.75 -6.66 4.45
CA LYS A 2 11.81 -6.37 5.53
C LYS A 2 11.31 -4.93 5.26
N PRO A 3 10.00 -4.68 5.14
CA PRO A 3 9.50 -3.32 5.09
C PRO A 3 9.68 -2.70 6.48
N ASP A 4 10.32 -1.53 6.56
CA ASP A 4 10.53 -0.82 7.82
C ASP A 4 9.52 0.32 8.00
N TYR A 5 9.02 0.87 6.89
CA TYR A 5 8.14 2.03 6.92
C TYR A 5 7.20 2.05 5.71
N LEU A 6 6.00 2.58 5.88
CA LEU A 6 5.07 2.89 4.80
C LEU A 6 4.21 4.10 5.14
N LEU A 7 4.20 5.08 4.24
CA LEU A 7 3.20 6.15 4.21
C LEU A 7 2.46 6.09 2.89
N LEU A 8 1.13 6.09 2.97
CA LEU A 8 0.21 6.15 1.84
C LEU A 8 -0.69 7.37 1.99
N ARG A 9 -0.61 8.28 1.03
CA ARG A 9 -1.46 9.47 0.95
C ARG A 9 -2.35 9.41 -0.28
N GLU A 10 -3.62 9.74 -0.10
CA GLU A 10 -4.68 9.80 -1.12
C GLU A 10 -4.93 8.48 -1.87
N PHE A 11 -4.80 7.34 -1.19
CA PHE A 11 -5.15 6.02 -1.74
C PHE A 11 -6.65 5.72 -1.58
N GLU A 12 -7.30 5.29 -2.66
CA GLU A 12 -8.74 5.00 -2.68
C GLU A 12 -9.14 3.90 -1.68
N GLY A 13 -8.33 2.84 -1.58
CA GLY A 13 -8.60 1.74 -0.66
C GLY A 13 -8.46 2.12 0.83
N ILE A 14 -7.66 3.14 1.13
CA ILE A 14 -7.50 3.70 2.49
C ILE A 14 -8.69 4.59 2.81
N LEU A 15 -9.07 5.48 1.89
CA LEU A 15 -10.23 6.36 2.04
C LEU A 15 -11.53 5.55 2.15
N SER A 16 -11.80 4.65 1.21
CA SER A 16 -13.01 3.83 1.21
C SER A 16 -13.09 2.89 2.42
N GLY A 17 -11.95 2.34 2.86
CA GLY A 17 -11.92 1.34 3.92
C GLY A 17 -11.90 1.89 5.34
N MET A 18 -11.21 3.03 5.54
CA MET A 18 -10.96 3.60 6.86
C MET A 18 -11.44 5.06 7.00
N GLY A 19 -11.81 5.73 5.90
CA GLY A 19 -12.17 7.16 5.93
C GLY A 19 -10.97 8.09 6.14
N LEU A 20 -9.75 7.58 5.94
CA LEU A 20 -8.50 8.32 6.14
C LEU A 20 -7.92 8.76 4.80
N HIS A 21 -7.43 9.99 4.75
CA HIS A 21 -6.72 10.51 3.58
C HIS A 21 -5.23 10.12 3.56
N GLU A 22 -4.70 9.74 4.73
CA GLU A 22 -3.31 9.32 4.90
C GLU A 22 -3.24 8.20 5.95
N VAL A 23 -2.34 7.24 5.72
CA VAL A 23 -1.96 6.25 6.73
C VAL A 23 -0.44 6.11 6.74
N GLU A 24 0.11 6.10 7.94
CA GLU A 24 1.54 5.93 8.21
C GLU A 24 1.72 4.72 9.13
N ILE A 25 2.64 3.82 8.77
CA ILE A 25 2.92 2.59 9.50
C ILE A 25 4.44 2.44 9.64
N ASP A 26 4.90 2.47 10.89
CA ASP A 26 6.25 2.10 11.27
C ASP A 26 6.29 0.59 11.57
N PHE A 27 6.93 -0.17 10.69
CA PHE A 27 7.12 -1.61 10.86
C PHE A 27 8.38 -1.95 11.66
N SER A 28 9.29 -0.98 11.86
CA SER A 28 10.56 -1.20 12.56
C SER A 28 10.36 -1.53 14.04
N VAL A 29 9.26 -1.06 14.62
CA VAL A 29 8.87 -1.30 16.02
C VAL A 29 8.16 -2.64 16.25
N LEU A 30 7.86 -3.39 15.19
CA LEU A 30 7.16 -4.67 15.30
C LEU A 30 8.09 -5.76 15.84
N PRO A 31 7.56 -6.69 16.67
CA PRO A 31 8.34 -7.82 17.16
C PRO A 31 8.71 -8.78 16.03
N ASP A 32 9.73 -9.59 16.28
CA ASP A 32 10.06 -10.69 15.37
C ASP A 32 8.92 -11.72 15.34
N GLY A 33 8.67 -12.29 14.14
CA GLY A 33 7.68 -13.34 13.94
C GLY A 33 6.63 -13.01 12.89
N ILE A 34 5.47 -13.66 12.99
CA ILE A 34 4.35 -13.49 12.05
C ILE A 34 3.45 -12.38 12.56
N ILE A 35 3.31 -11.33 11.77
CA ILE A 35 2.41 -10.21 12.03
C ILE A 35 1.17 -10.34 11.15
N VAL A 36 0.01 -10.00 11.70
CA VAL A 36 -1.29 -10.13 11.02
C VAL A 36 -2.05 -8.81 11.08
N PHE A 37 -2.62 -8.39 9.94
CA PHE A 37 -3.65 -7.36 9.91
C PHE A 37 -5.02 -7.98 10.16
N ASP A 38 -5.53 -7.84 11.38
CA ASP A 38 -6.86 -8.33 11.74
C ASP A 38 -7.91 -7.22 11.61
N ALA A 39 -8.71 -7.28 10.54
CA ALA A 39 -9.82 -6.37 10.32
C ALA A 39 -10.86 -7.00 9.35
N PRO A 40 -12.12 -6.54 9.35
CA PRO A 40 -13.12 -6.95 8.36
C PRO A 40 -12.70 -6.70 6.91
N ASN A 41 -13.37 -7.36 5.97
CA ASN A 41 -13.17 -7.11 4.54
C ASN A 41 -13.50 -5.66 4.16
N GLY A 42 -12.77 -5.14 3.18
CA GLY A 42 -12.93 -3.75 2.73
C GLY A 42 -12.27 -2.70 3.63
N ARG A 43 -11.49 -3.08 4.64
CA ARG A 43 -10.81 -2.13 5.57
C ARG A 43 -9.40 -1.68 5.12
N GLY A 44 -9.11 -1.69 3.82
CA GLY A 44 -7.81 -1.24 3.30
C GLY A 44 -6.62 -2.18 3.52
N LYS A 45 -6.83 -3.39 4.09
CA LYS A 45 -5.75 -4.37 4.33
C LYS A 45 -4.94 -4.70 3.08
N THR A 46 -5.63 -5.04 1.98
CA THR A 46 -4.99 -5.35 0.69
C THR A 46 -4.20 -4.14 0.17
N THR A 47 -4.76 -2.94 0.29
CA THR A 47 -4.08 -1.69 -0.10
C THR A 47 -2.78 -1.48 0.66
N ILE A 48 -2.75 -1.77 1.96
CA ILE A 48 -1.52 -1.72 2.76
C ILE A 48 -0.53 -2.78 2.28
N VAL A 49 -0.94 -4.05 2.23
CA VAL A 49 -0.07 -5.19 1.89
C VAL A 49 0.51 -5.07 0.47
N ASP A 50 -0.30 -4.69 -0.51
CA ASP A 50 0.11 -4.47 -1.89
C ASP A 50 1.17 -3.36 -2.01
N ASN A 51 1.17 -2.42 -1.07
CA ASN A 51 2.11 -1.31 -1.06
C ASN A 51 3.31 -1.48 -0.13
N MET A 52 3.37 -2.54 0.69
CA MET A 52 4.54 -2.84 1.53
C MET A 52 5.80 -3.18 0.73
N HIS A 53 5.65 -3.56 -0.55
CA HIS A 53 6.76 -3.94 -1.41
C HIS A 53 7.00 -2.93 -2.55
N HIS A 54 8.27 -2.82 -2.98
CA HIS A 54 8.69 -2.05 -4.16
C HIS A 54 8.53 -2.85 -5.46
N PHE A 55 7.38 -3.46 -5.70
CA PHE A 55 7.18 -4.07 -7.01
C PHE A 55 6.85 -2.98 -8.03
N ARG A 56 7.63 -2.97 -9.12
CA ARG A 56 7.38 -2.11 -10.28
C ARG A 56 6.06 -2.46 -11.00
N VAL A 57 5.54 -3.65 -10.74
CA VAL A 57 4.32 -4.21 -11.32
C VAL A 57 3.56 -4.90 -10.21
N MET A 58 2.24 -4.74 -10.12
CA MET A 58 1.43 -5.35 -9.07
C MET A 58 0.73 -6.62 -9.61
N PRO A 59 1.19 -7.84 -9.26
CA PRO A 59 0.66 -9.08 -9.85
C PRO A 59 -0.85 -9.28 -9.66
N SER A 60 -1.40 -8.78 -8.54
CA SER A 60 -2.84 -8.83 -8.24
C SER A 60 -3.69 -7.93 -9.14
N LYS A 61 -3.07 -6.99 -9.86
CA LYS A 61 -3.74 -5.96 -10.66
C LYS A 61 -3.40 -6.02 -12.16
N VAL A 62 -2.37 -6.77 -12.55
CA VAL A 62 -2.05 -6.94 -13.97
C VAL A 62 -2.96 -7.98 -14.62
N ASN A 63 -3.82 -7.52 -15.52
CA ASN A 63 -4.79 -8.39 -16.17
C ASN A 63 -4.19 -9.18 -17.35
N ASN A 64 -3.22 -8.61 -18.09
CA ASN A 64 -2.80 -9.15 -19.40
C ASN A 64 -1.28 -9.19 -19.66
N SER A 65 -0.45 -8.53 -18.84
CA SER A 65 1.01 -8.46 -19.07
C SER A 65 1.76 -8.12 -17.78
N TYR A 66 2.95 -8.70 -17.60
CA TYR A 66 3.88 -8.33 -16.51
C TYR A 66 4.85 -7.22 -16.95
N SER A 67 4.37 -6.28 -17.79
CA SER A 67 5.13 -5.09 -18.20
C SER A 67 5.09 -4.01 -17.12
N PRO A 68 6.14 -3.19 -16.95
CA PRO A 68 6.10 -1.94 -16.19
C PRO A 68 4.98 -0.98 -16.59
N GLU A 69 4.43 -1.09 -17.80
CA GLU A 69 3.31 -0.25 -18.27
C GLU A 69 1.95 -0.81 -17.88
N ALA A 70 1.89 -2.05 -17.39
CA ALA A 70 0.64 -2.74 -17.11
C ALA A 70 0.01 -2.35 -15.76
N PHE A 71 0.71 -1.54 -14.97
CA PHE A 71 0.25 -1.08 -13.67
C PHE A 71 0.90 0.26 -13.31
N SER A 72 0.10 1.18 -12.79
CA SER A 72 0.59 2.38 -12.10
C SER A 72 -0.13 2.52 -10.76
N PHE A 73 0.60 2.74 -9.67
CA PHE A 73 -0.06 2.93 -8.37
C PHE A 73 -0.95 4.18 -8.34
N TYR A 74 -0.70 5.16 -9.22
CA TYR A 74 -1.54 6.35 -9.35
C TYR A 74 -2.95 6.01 -9.85
N GLU A 75 -3.17 4.84 -10.44
CA GLU A 75 -4.51 4.33 -10.79
C GLU A 75 -5.32 3.93 -9.54
N GLU A 76 -4.67 3.81 -8.37
CA GLU A 76 -5.28 3.46 -7.09
C GLU A 76 -5.42 4.69 -6.15
N CYS A 77 -5.16 5.89 -6.66
CA CYS A 77 -5.18 7.15 -5.92
C CYS A 77 -6.25 8.11 -6.47
N TYR A 78 -6.80 8.97 -5.61
CA TYR A 78 -7.89 9.89 -6.01
C TYR A 78 -7.49 11.36 -6.12
N GLY A 79 -6.28 11.74 -5.71
CA GLY A 79 -5.88 13.15 -5.60
C GLY A 79 -4.49 13.47 -6.15
N PRO A 80 -4.20 14.76 -6.37
CA PRO A 80 -2.95 15.22 -6.96
C PRO A 80 -1.74 15.17 -6.01
N ASP A 81 -2.00 15.08 -4.70
CA ASP A 81 -0.97 15.01 -3.66
C ASP A 81 -0.64 13.55 -3.29
N ALA A 82 -1.17 12.59 -4.06
CA ALA A 82 -0.98 11.17 -3.85
C ALA A 82 0.50 10.78 -3.83
N CYS A 83 0.90 10.10 -2.76
CA CYS A 83 2.27 9.65 -2.61
C CYS A 83 2.38 8.33 -1.83
N LYS A 84 3.44 7.59 -2.17
CA LYS A 84 3.88 6.39 -1.47
C LYS A 84 5.32 6.60 -1.02
N ILE A 85 5.55 6.53 0.28
CA ILE A 85 6.89 6.62 0.88
C ILE A 85 7.14 5.32 1.63
N SER A 86 8.33 4.74 1.43
CA SER A 86 8.68 3.39 1.93
C SER A 86 10.04 3.35 2.61
N SER A 87 10.63 4.53 2.82
CA SER A 87 11.81 4.78 3.63
C SER A 87 11.61 6.15 4.28
N PRO A 88 11.87 6.31 5.57
CA PRO A 88 11.88 7.63 6.18
C PRO A 88 12.93 8.53 5.48
N ALA A 89 12.63 9.82 5.39
CA ALA A 89 13.54 10.83 4.84
C ALA A 89 14.71 11.13 5.79
#